data_AF-A0A8D1J1V9-F1
#
_entry.id   AF-A0A8D1J1V9-F1
#
_cell.length_a   1.000
_cell.length_b   1.000
_cell.length_c   1.000
_cell.angle_alpha   90.00
_cell.angle_beta   90.00
_cell.angle_gamma   90.00
#
_symmetry.space_group_name_H-M   'P 1'
#
loop_
_entity.id
_entity.type
_entity.pdbx_description
1 polymer ?
#
loop_
_entity_poly.entity_id
_entity_poly.type
_entity_poly.pdbx_seq_one_letter_code
_entity_poly.pdbx_strand_id
1 'polypeptide(L)'
;MVRPLNCIVAVSQNMGIGKNGDLPWPPLRNEYKYFQRMTTTSSVEGKQNLVIMGRKTWFSIPEKNRPLKDRINIVLSRELKEPPQGAHFLAKSLDDALKLTEQPELKNKVDMVWIVGGSSVYKVSKGKEIGYPLFSVSLPFELFVVVVVVVVVLSFCLLLLLFLGPLPWHMEVPRPGVESEL
;
A
#
# COMPACT_ATOMS: atom_id res chain seq x y z
N MET A 1 -19.65 -25.81 -2.83
CA MET A 1 -19.63 -24.48 -3.49
C MET A 1 -18.22 -23.95 -3.34
N VAL A 2 -17.54 -23.66 -4.44
CA VAL A 2 -16.17 -23.12 -4.43
C VAL A 2 -16.24 -21.67 -3.95
N ARG A 3 -15.49 -21.31 -2.91
CA ARG A 3 -15.41 -19.91 -2.46
C ARG A 3 -14.51 -19.11 -3.42
N PRO A 4 -14.90 -17.89 -3.82
CA PRO A 4 -14.03 -17.06 -4.66
C PRO A 4 -12.74 -16.72 -3.92
N LEU A 5 -11.62 -16.72 -4.66
CA LEU A 5 -10.31 -16.33 -4.14
C LEU A 5 -10.03 -14.88 -4.47
N ASN A 6 -9.58 -14.10 -3.47
CA ASN A 6 -9.29 -12.68 -3.66
C ASN A 6 -7.78 -12.47 -3.57
N CYS A 7 -7.20 -11.71 -4.50
CA CYS A 7 -5.79 -11.33 -4.42
C CYS A 7 -5.67 -9.83 -4.17
N ILE A 8 -4.88 -9.45 -3.17
CA ILE A 8 -4.53 -8.04 -2.93
C ILE A 8 -3.01 -7.91 -2.94
N VAL A 9 -2.50 -6.93 -3.69
CA VAL A 9 -1.07 -6.70 -3.88
C VAL A 9 -0.84 -5.20 -4.05
N ALA A 10 0.35 -4.72 -3.73
CA ALA A 10 0.80 -3.42 -4.22
C ALA A 10 1.97 -3.71 -5.17
N VAL A 11 2.00 -3.06 -6.32
CA VAL A 11 2.99 -3.31 -7.37
C VAL A 11 3.60 -1.96 -7.79
N SER A 12 4.91 -1.90 -7.93
CA SER A 12 5.57 -0.75 -8.56
C SER A 12 5.35 -0.76 -10.07
N GLN A 13 5.69 0.35 -10.74
CA GLN A 13 5.58 0.48 -12.20
C GLN A 13 6.35 -0.62 -12.97
N ASN A 14 7.46 -1.11 -12.41
CA ASN A 14 8.23 -2.23 -12.96
C ASN A 14 7.75 -3.61 -12.47
N MET A 15 6.49 -3.74 -12.03
CA MET A 15 5.87 -4.97 -11.52
C MET A 15 6.56 -5.56 -10.27
N GLY A 16 7.32 -4.75 -9.55
CA GLY A 16 8.00 -5.14 -8.31
C GLY A 16 7.05 -5.15 -7.11
N ILE A 17 7.18 -6.17 -6.26
CA ILE A 17 6.35 -6.32 -5.04
C ILE A 17 7.16 -6.42 -3.75
N GLY A 18 8.49 -6.57 -3.86
CA GLY A 18 9.39 -6.74 -2.73
C GLY A 18 10.85 -6.72 -3.16
N LYS A 19 11.73 -6.24 -2.28
CA LYS A 19 13.18 -6.19 -2.46
C LYS A 19 13.85 -6.55 -1.13
N ASN A 20 14.77 -7.52 -1.15
CA ASN A 20 15.52 -7.98 0.03
C ASN A 20 14.66 -8.41 1.24
N GLY A 21 13.43 -8.87 1.01
CA GLY A 21 12.51 -9.28 2.08
C GLY A 21 11.58 -8.16 2.57
N ASP A 22 11.75 -6.93 2.10
CA ASP A 22 10.92 -5.78 2.44
C ASP A 22 10.15 -5.25 1.24
N LEU A 23 9.26 -4.28 1.49
CA LEU A 23 8.63 -3.50 0.43
C LEU A 23 9.70 -2.65 -0.30
N PRO A 24 9.61 -2.48 -1.63
CA PRO A 24 10.62 -1.73 -2.38
C PRO A 24 10.42 -0.20 -2.25
N TRP A 25 9.46 0.24 -1.44
CA TRP A 25 9.13 1.64 -1.18
C TRP A 25 8.98 1.89 0.34
N PRO A 26 9.09 3.15 0.81
CA PRO A 26 8.86 3.51 2.20
C PRO A 26 7.43 3.16 2.67
N PRO A 27 7.18 3.01 3.99
CA PRO A 27 5.86 2.66 4.50
C PRO A 27 4.74 3.61 4.04
N LEU A 28 3.77 3.07 3.31
CA LEU A 28 2.65 3.82 2.75
C LEU A 28 1.40 3.62 3.61
N ARG A 29 1.06 4.62 4.45
CA ARG A 29 0.03 4.47 5.49
C ARG A 29 -1.38 4.33 4.93
N ASN A 30 -1.71 5.01 3.84
CA ASN A 30 -3.07 4.98 3.27
C ASN A 30 -3.36 3.64 2.59
N GLU A 31 -2.35 3.09 1.94
CA GLU A 31 -2.32 1.81 1.26
C GLU A 31 -2.42 0.68 2.30
N TYR A 32 -1.74 0.83 3.43
CA TYR A 32 -1.89 -0.10 4.55
C TYR A 32 -3.31 -0.05 5.14
N LYS A 33 -3.90 1.14 5.34
CA LYS A 33 -5.31 1.28 5.77
C LYS A 33 -6.28 0.63 4.78
N TYR A 34 -6.03 0.80 3.48
CA TYR A 34 -6.80 0.16 2.42
C TYR A 34 -6.70 -1.37 2.52
N PHE A 35 -5.48 -1.90 2.60
CA PHE A 35 -5.22 -3.33 2.78
C PHE A 35 -5.93 -3.88 4.02
N GLN A 36 -5.83 -3.19 5.16
CA GLN A 36 -6.50 -3.58 6.39
C GLN A 36 -8.01 -3.62 6.21
N ARG A 37 -8.62 -2.56 5.67
CA ARG A 37 -10.06 -2.50 5.43
C ARG A 37 -10.53 -3.66 4.55
N MET A 38 -9.93 -3.83 3.37
CA MET A 38 -10.33 -4.88 2.43
C MET A 38 -10.19 -6.28 3.00
N THR A 39 -9.10 -6.56 3.71
CA THR A 39 -8.85 -7.91 4.24
C THR A 39 -9.58 -8.19 5.54
N THR A 40 -10.09 -7.18 6.27
CA THR A 40 -10.73 -7.36 7.58
C THR A 40 -12.25 -7.29 7.51
N THR A 41 -12.81 -6.44 6.67
CA THR A 41 -14.27 -6.28 6.55
C THR A 41 -14.89 -7.56 5.98
N SER A 42 -15.62 -8.29 6.82
CA SER A 42 -16.46 -9.42 6.41
C SER A 42 -17.83 -8.92 5.97
N SER A 43 -18.41 -9.57 4.97
CA SER A 43 -19.76 -9.35 4.50
C SER A 43 -20.82 -10.04 5.37
N VAL A 44 -20.40 -10.93 6.28
CA VAL A 44 -21.28 -11.73 7.13
C VAL A 44 -20.93 -11.50 8.60
N GLU A 45 -21.92 -11.08 9.38
CA GLU A 45 -21.74 -10.86 10.81
C GLU A 45 -21.32 -12.14 11.55
N GLY A 46 -20.40 -12.01 12.50
CA GLY A 46 -19.84 -13.13 13.25
C GLY A 46 -18.81 -13.98 12.51
N LYS A 47 -18.56 -13.70 11.21
CA LYS A 47 -17.50 -14.35 10.43
C LYS A 47 -16.28 -13.45 10.29
N GLN A 48 -15.15 -14.10 10.03
CA GLN A 48 -13.87 -13.46 9.79
C GLN A 48 -13.38 -13.77 8.38
N ASN A 49 -12.67 -12.81 7.81
CA ASN A 49 -11.89 -13.06 6.62
C ASN A 49 -10.63 -13.84 6.96
N LEU A 50 -10.18 -14.62 5.99
CA LEU A 50 -8.99 -15.45 6.08
C LEU A 50 -7.92 -14.91 5.13
N VAL A 51 -6.69 -14.77 5.63
CA VAL A 51 -5.52 -14.34 4.85
C VAL A 51 -4.55 -15.50 4.69
N ILE A 52 -4.13 -15.75 3.46
CA ILE A 52 -3.13 -16.77 3.09
C ILE A 52 -1.89 -16.04 2.60
N MET A 53 -0.74 -16.39 3.17
CA MET A 53 0.54 -15.82 2.75
C MET A 53 1.68 -16.83 2.78
N GLY A 54 2.73 -16.58 2.01
CA GLY A 54 3.96 -17.38 2.04
C GLY A 54 4.84 -17.09 3.25
N ARG A 55 5.69 -18.04 3.64
CA ARG A 55 6.66 -17.92 4.75
C ARG A 55 7.42 -16.58 4.76
N LYS A 56 7.99 -16.18 3.61
CA LYS A 56 8.78 -14.94 3.53
C LYS A 56 7.93 -13.70 3.79
N THR A 57 6.70 -13.66 3.27
CA THR A 57 5.74 -12.58 3.52
C THR A 57 5.32 -12.53 4.98
N TRP A 58 5.17 -13.69 5.65
CA TRP A 58 4.92 -13.70 7.09
C TRP A 58 6.06 -13.05 7.87
N PHE A 59 7.32 -13.36 7.55
CA PHE A 59 8.47 -12.79 8.27
C PHE A 59 8.82 -11.35 7.88
N SER A 60 8.30 -10.83 6.77
CA SER A 60 8.43 -9.41 6.42
C SER A 60 7.47 -8.49 7.18
N ILE A 61 6.45 -9.06 7.84
CA ILE A 61 5.52 -8.27 8.66
C ILE A 61 6.17 -8.04 10.04
N PRO A 62 6.24 -6.79 10.54
CA PRO A 62 6.77 -6.51 11.87
C PRO A 62 6.09 -7.34 12.96
N GLU A 63 6.82 -7.85 13.95
CA GLU A 63 6.31 -8.72 15.02
C GLU A 63 5.08 -8.17 15.74
N LYS A 64 5.10 -6.88 16.09
CA LYS A 64 3.96 -6.19 16.70
C LYS A 64 2.67 -6.17 15.87
N ASN A 65 2.78 -6.43 14.57
CA ASN A 65 1.67 -6.49 13.61
C ASN A 65 1.33 -7.95 13.21
N ARG A 66 1.96 -8.95 13.84
CA ARG A 66 1.68 -10.38 13.66
C ARG A 66 0.92 -10.96 14.86
N PRO A 67 -0.14 -11.76 14.66
CA PRO A 67 -0.85 -11.95 13.39
C PRO A 67 -1.53 -10.67 12.91
N LEU A 68 -1.96 -10.66 11.65
CA LEU A 68 -2.86 -9.62 11.17
C LEU A 68 -4.18 -9.72 11.94
N LYS A 69 -4.44 -8.75 12.82
CA LYS A 69 -5.61 -8.71 13.74
C LYS A 69 -6.93 -8.88 12.99
N ASP A 70 -7.90 -9.49 13.69
CA ASP A 70 -9.29 -9.70 13.23
C ASP A 70 -9.44 -10.54 11.96
N ARG A 71 -8.39 -11.33 11.63
CA ARG A 71 -8.33 -12.22 10.47
C ARG A 71 -7.74 -13.56 10.87
N ILE A 72 -8.18 -14.61 10.19
CA ILE A 72 -7.58 -15.94 10.31
C ILE A 72 -6.33 -15.96 9.43
N ASN A 73 -5.16 -16.20 10.02
CA ASN A 73 -3.87 -16.13 9.32
C ASN A 73 -3.34 -17.54 9.02
N ILE A 74 -3.21 -17.89 7.75
CA ILE A 74 -2.59 -19.12 7.26
C ILE A 74 -1.24 -18.82 6.62
N VAL A 75 -0.20 -19.51 7.09
CA VAL A 75 1.14 -19.42 6.50
C VAL A 75 1.42 -20.64 5.64
N LEU A 76 1.90 -20.42 4.42
CA LEU A 76 2.35 -21.45 3.51
C LEU A 76 3.85 -21.69 3.67
N SER A 77 4.23 -22.91 4.03
CA SER A 77 5.62 -23.34 4.08
C SER A 77 5.73 -24.85 3.89
N ARG A 78 6.78 -25.28 3.19
CA ARG A 78 7.16 -26.70 3.07
C ARG A 78 8.20 -27.13 4.11
N GLU A 79 8.89 -26.16 4.71
CA GLU A 79 10.01 -26.36 5.64
C GLU A 79 9.56 -26.35 7.11
N LEU A 80 8.55 -25.54 7.43
CA LEU A 80 8.05 -25.44 8.80
C LEU A 80 7.25 -26.70 9.14
N LYS A 81 7.42 -27.18 10.37
CA LYS A 81 6.67 -28.31 10.92
C LYS A 81 5.43 -27.86 11.70
N GLU A 82 5.47 -26.64 12.22
CA GLU A 82 4.42 -26.03 13.03
C GLU A 82 4.14 -24.59 12.55
N PRO A 83 2.93 -24.06 12.81
CA PRO A 83 2.63 -22.66 12.55
C PRO A 83 3.65 -21.74 13.25
N PRO A 84 4.21 -20.74 12.55
CA PRO A 84 5.09 -19.78 13.21
C PRO A 84 4.30 -19.02 14.29
N GLN A 85 4.98 -18.56 15.33
CA GLN A 85 4.36 -17.91 16.49
C GLN A 85 3.31 -16.85 16.07
N GLY A 86 2.09 -17.00 16.58
CA GLY A 86 0.96 -16.11 16.31
C GLY A 86 0.15 -16.44 15.05
N ALA A 87 0.67 -17.26 14.13
CA ALA A 87 -0.14 -17.76 13.01
C ALA A 87 -1.17 -18.78 13.51
N HIS A 88 -2.35 -18.80 12.88
CA HIS A 88 -3.43 -19.70 13.29
C HIS A 88 -3.24 -21.09 12.67
N PHE A 89 -2.81 -21.15 11.41
CA PHE A 89 -2.63 -22.41 10.69
C PHE A 89 -1.36 -22.39 9.83
N LEU A 90 -0.85 -23.60 9.58
CA LEU A 90 0.23 -23.88 8.64
C LEU A 90 -0.30 -24.81 7.55
N ALA A 91 0.02 -24.52 6.29
CA ALA A 91 -0.27 -25.41 5.18
C ALA A 91 0.95 -25.56 4.25
N LYS A 92 1.09 -26.72 3.61
CA LYS A 92 2.22 -27.03 2.72
C LYS A 92 2.00 -26.49 1.30
N SER A 93 0.74 -26.29 0.92
CA SER A 93 0.33 -25.83 -0.40
C SER A 93 -0.92 -24.95 -0.31
N LEU A 94 -1.22 -24.24 -1.41
CA LEU A 94 -2.46 -23.47 -1.51
C LEU A 94 -3.69 -24.39 -1.47
N ASP A 95 -3.61 -25.59 -2.06
CA ASP A 95 -4.70 -26.56 -2.06
C ASP A 95 -5.00 -27.06 -0.64
N ASP A 96 -3.96 -27.36 0.15
CA ASP A 96 -4.13 -27.76 1.54
C ASP A 96 -4.76 -26.64 2.37
N ALA A 97 -4.34 -25.39 2.15
CA ALA A 97 -4.93 -24.24 2.82
C ALA A 97 -6.42 -24.07 2.46
N LEU A 98 -6.81 -24.32 1.22
CA LEU A 98 -8.21 -24.24 0.79
C LEU A 98 -9.04 -25.39 1.37
N LYS A 99 -8.49 -26.61 1.41
CA LYS A 99 -9.13 -27.75 2.09
C LYS A 99 -9.39 -27.46 3.57
N LEU A 100 -8.45 -26.80 4.26
CA LEU A 100 -8.66 -26.37 5.65
C LEU A 100 -9.91 -25.46 5.78
N THR A 101 -10.16 -24.56 4.83
CA THR A 101 -11.36 -23.69 4.88
C THR A 101 -12.68 -24.44 4.72
N GLU A 102 -12.65 -25.66 4.19
CA GLU A 102 -13.83 -26.51 4.01
C GLU A 102 -14.10 -27.39 5.23
N GLN A 103 -13.13 -27.54 6.13
CA GLN A 103 -13.29 -28.33 7.35
C GLN A 103 -14.29 -27.66 8.31
N PRO A 104 -15.04 -28.44 9.12
CA PRO A 104 -16.07 -27.92 10.02
C PRO A 104 -15.60 -26.77 10.92
N GLU A 105 -14.33 -26.82 11.36
CA GLU A 105 -13.71 -25.82 12.24
C GLU A 105 -13.66 -24.41 11.61
N LEU A 106 -13.43 -24.33 10.30
CA LEU A 106 -13.28 -23.06 9.57
C LEU A 106 -14.48 -22.75 8.67
N LYS A 107 -15.24 -23.76 8.25
CA LYS A 107 -16.34 -23.62 7.30
C LYS A 107 -17.38 -22.60 7.75
N ASN A 108 -17.66 -22.54 9.05
CA ASN A 108 -18.64 -21.63 9.63
C ASN A 108 -18.03 -20.31 10.14
N LYS A 109 -16.71 -20.22 10.25
CA LYS A 109 -15.99 -19.02 10.73
C LYS A 109 -15.50 -18.13 9.59
N VAL A 110 -15.18 -18.72 8.44
CA VAL A 110 -14.58 -18.01 7.30
C VAL A 110 -15.66 -17.47 6.37
N ASP A 111 -15.55 -16.19 6.05
CA ASP A 111 -16.31 -15.52 4.99
C ASP A 111 -15.52 -15.47 3.69
N MET A 112 -14.62 -14.48 3.53
CA MET A 112 -13.78 -14.32 2.34
C MET A 112 -12.35 -14.86 2.53
N VAL A 113 -11.74 -15.33 1.43
CA VAL A 113 -10.36 -15.80 1.40
C VAL A 113 -9.48 -14.84 0.59
N TRP A 114 -8.44 -14.30 1.22
CA TRP A 114 -7.51 -13.33 0.68
C TRP A 114 -6.10 -13.89 0.55
N ILE A 115 -5.55 -13.90 -0.66
CA ILE A 115 -4.14 -14.13 -0.94
C ILE A 115 -3.41 -12.79 -0.81
N VAL A 116 -2.50 -12.70 0.16
CA VAL A 116 -1.75 -11.46 0.46
C VAL A 116 -0.26 -11.58 0.11
N GLY A 117 0.10 -12.59 -0.69
CA GLY A 117 1.42 -12.78 -1.29
C GLY A 117 2.23 -13.93 -0.70
N GLY A 118 3.50 -14.12 -1.09
CA GLY A 118 4.27 -13.36 -2.07
C GLY A 118 4.14 -13.89 -3.50
N SER A 119 5.14 -13.59 -4.34
CA SER A 119 5.14 -13.88 -5.77
C SER A 119 4.83 -15.34 -6.12
N SER A 120 5.37 -16.30 -5.37
CA SER A 120 5.10 -17.73 -5.57
C SER A 120 3.65 -18.09 -5.29
N VAL A 121 3.04 -17.50 -4.26
CA VAL A 121 1.65 -17.76 -3.89
C VAL A 121 0.71 -17.14 -4.92
N TYR A 122 0.97 -15.91 -5.35
CA TYR A 122 0.20 -15.26 -6.42
C TYR A 122 0.28 -16.04 -7.75
N LYS A 123 1.45 -16.61 -8.10
CA LYS A 123 1.58 -17.44 -9.30
C LYS A 123 0.66 -18.66 -9.26
N VAL A 124 0.57 -19.32 -8.11
CA VAL A 124 -0.29 -20.51 -7.94
C VAL A 124 -1.77 -20.13 -7.89
N SER A 125 -2.12 -18.93 -7.42
CA SER A 125 -3.52 -18.50 -7.36
C SER A 125 -4.11 -18.07 -8.71
N LYS A 126 -3.29 -17.63 -9.68
CA LYS A 126 -3.74 -17.18 -11.01
C LYS A 126 -4.53 -18.20 -11.83
N GLY A 127 -4.39 -19.50 -11.54
CA GLY A 127 -5.12 -20.57 -12.24
C GLY A 127 -6.49 -20.91 -11.65
N LYS A 128 -6.94 -20.16 -10.62
CA LYS A 128 -8.21 -20.40 -9.92
C LYS A 128 -9.17 -19.25 -10.17
N GLU A 129 -10.47 -19.47 -10.00
CA GLU A 129 -11.50 -18.44 -10.16
C GLU A 129 -11.29 -17.31 -9.13
N ILE A 130 -10.77 -16.17 -9.60
CA ILE A 130 -10.49 -14.99 -8.76
C ILE A 130 -11.71 -14.07 -8.82
N GLY A 131 -12.39 -13.89 -7.69
CA GLY A 131 -13.65 -13.15 -7.62
C GLY A 131 -13.52 -11.62 -7.58
N TYR A 132 -12.32 -11.09 -7.29
CA TYR A 132 -12.08 -9.65 -7.17
C TYR A 132 -10.77 -9.24 -7.87
N PRO A 133 -10.74 -8.08 -8.55
CA PRO A 133 -9.62 -7.68 -9.39
C PRO A 133 -8.33 -7.55 -8.58
N LEU A 134 -7.22 -7.88 -9.23
CA LEU A 134 -5.86 -7.56 -8.79
C LEU A 134 -5.79 -6.05 -8.53
N PHE A 135 -5.86 -5.63 -7.27
CA PHE A 135 -5.67 -4.21 -6.95
C PHE A 135 -4.20 -3.88 -7.19
N SER A 136 -3.93 -2.95 -8.09
CA SER A 136 -2.61 -2.44 -8.43
C SER A 136 -2.53 -1.00 -7.93
N VAL A 137 -1.72 -0.74 -6.90
CA VAL A 137 -1.39 0.62 -6.49
C VAL A 137 -0.19 1.07 -7.32
N SER A 138 -0.43 1.72 -8.45
CA SER A 138 0.63 2.36 -9.23
C SER A 138 1.16 3.57 -8.45
N LEU A 139 2.33 3.44 -7.82
CA LEU A 139 2.96 4.55 -7.13
C LEU A 139 3.50 5.57 -8.14
N PRO A 140 3.03 6.83 -8.12
CA PRO A 140 3.63 7.87 -8.94
C PRO A 140 5.00 8.21 -8.36
N PHE A 141 6.06 7.99 -9.15
CA PHE A 141 7.43 8.40 -8.81
C PHE A 141 7.65 9.92 -8.96
N GLU A 142 6.58 10.71 -9.06
CA GLU A 142 6.68 12.14 -9.40
C GLU A 142 6.80 13.08 -8.17
N LEU A 143 6.55 12.60 -6.96
CA LEU A 143 6.63 13.48 -5.77
C LEU A 143 8.06 13.95 -5.47
N PHE A 144 9.09 13.24 -5.93
CA PHE A 144 10.48 13.65 -5.73
C PHE A 144 10.91 14.76 -6.69
N VAL A 145 10.37 14.80 -7.91
CA VAL A 145 10.74 15.84 -8.90
C VAL A 145 10.06 17.15 -8.57
N VAL A 146 8.77 17.14 -8.20
CA VAL A 146 8.05 18.39 -7.88
C VAL A 146 8.63 19.08 -6.65
N VAL A 147 8.99 18.33 -5.59
CA VAL A 147 9.57 18.92 -4.38
C VAL A 147 10.96 19.51 -4.68
N VAL A 148 11.81 18.83 -5.46
CA VAL A 148 13.12 19.36 -5.84
C VAL A 148 12.99 20.59 -6.73
N VAL A 149 12.10 20.57 -7.73
CA VAL A 149 11.88 21.73 -8.62
C VAL A 149 11.32 22.93 -7.85
N VAL A 150 10.34 22.73 -6.96
CA VAL A 150 9.77 23.82 -6.15
C VAL A 150 10.81 24.39 -5.18
N VAL A 151 11.61 23.56 -4.52
CA VAL A 151 12.66 24.03 -3.60
C VAL A 151 13.77 24.77 -4.36
N VAL A 152 14.18 24.28 -5.54
CA VAL A 152 15.20 24.95 -6.37
C VAL A 152 14.68 26.27 -6.92
N VAL A 153 13.44 26.32 -7.44
CA VAL A 153 12.83 27.55 -7.98
C VAL A 153 12.59 28.60 -6.90
N LEU A 154 12.11 28.19 -5.71
CA LEU A 154 11.92 29.11 -4.58
C LEU A 154 13.26 29.63 -4.04
N SER A 155 14.28 28.77 -3.98
CA SER A 155 15.63 29.19 -3.56
C SER A 155 16.26 30.17 -4.57
N PHE A 156 16.05 29.94 -5.87
CA PHE A 156 16.53 30.85 -6.92
C PHE A 156 15.78 32.18 -6.93
N CYS A 157 14.46 32.20 -6.70
CA CYS A 157 13.68 33.43 -6.55
C CYS A 157 14.11 34.25 -5.34
N LEU A 158 14.37 33.60 -4.20
CA LEU A 158 14.84 34.28 -3.00
C LEU A 158 16.24 34.90 -3.20
N LEU A 159 17.11 34.19 -3.93
CA LEU A 159 18.44 34.70 -4.29
C LEU A 159 18.35 35.92 -5.24
N LEU A 160 17.45 35.88 -6.22
CA LEU A 160 17.19 37.00 -7.13
C LEU A 160 16.65 38.24 -6.41
N LEU A 161 15.76 38.06 -5.43
CA LEU A 161 15.25 39.17 -4.60
C LEU A 161 16.34 39.80 -3.72
N LEU A 162 17.31 39.00 -3.25
CA LEU A 162 18.45 39.50 -2.49
C LEU A 162 19.48 40.23 -3.36
N PHE A 163 19.63 39.84 -4.64
CA PHE A 163 20.59 40.45 -5.55
C PHE A 163 20.07 41.66 -6.32
N LEU A 164 18.76 41.76 -6.58
CA LEU A 164 18.22 42.83 -7.42
C LEU A 164 17.87 44.12 -6.66
N GLY A 165 17.77 44.09 -5.33
CA GLY A 165 17.43 45.27 -4.52
C GLY A 165 16.07 45.91 -4.86
N PRO A 166 15.55 46.82 -4.03
CA PRO A 166 14.30 47.50 -4.33
C PRO A 166 14.49 48.47 -5.52
N LEU A 167 13.70 48.27 -6.58
CA LEU A 167 13.61 49.22 -7.71
C LEU A 167 13.19 50.62 -7.20
N PRO A 168 13.84 51.70 -7.64
CA PRO A 168 13.50 53.05 -7.22
C PRO A 168 12.21 53.50 -7.91
N TRP A 169 11.09 53.48 -7.19
CA TRP A 169 9.84 54.11 -7.62
C TRP A 169 9.81 55.55 -7.13
N HIS A 170 10.40 56.48 -7.89
CA HIS A 170 10.11 57.91 -7.74
C HIS A 170 9.03 58.26 -8.79
N MET A 171 7.76 58.25 -8.37
CA MET A 171 6.66 58.87 -9.12
C MET A 171 6.48 60.29 -8.59
N GLU A 172 7.04 61.27 -9.29
CA GLU A 172 6.68 62.68 -9.09
C GLU A 172 5.27 62.92 -9.62
N VAL A 173 4.37 63.25 -8.70
CA VAL A 173 3.02 63.74 -9.01
C VAL A 173 3.11 65.24 -9.25
N PRO A 174 2.85 65.78 -10.46
CA PRO A 174 2.85 67.22 -10.68
C PRO A 174 1.64 67.85 -10.00
N ARG A 175 1.86 68.85 -9.16
CA ARG A 175 0.79 69.72 -8.63
C ARG A 175 0.41 70.79 -9.66
N PRO A 176 -0.87 71.19 -9.74
CA PRO A 176 -1.35 72.17 -10.70
C PRO A 176 -1.19 73.62 -10.19
N GLY A 177 -1.03 74.56 -11.13
CA GLY A 177 -1.07 76.01 -10.91
C GLY A 177 0.18 76.73 -11.43
N VAL A 178 0.15 77.95 -11.94
CA VAL A 178 -0.87 78.99 -12.09
C VAL A 178 -0.39 79.88 -13.26
N GLU A 179 -1.36 80.40 -13.99
CA GLU A 179 -1.35 81.38 -15.08
C GLU A 179 -0.63 82.70 -14.74
N SER A 180 0.13 83.28 -15.68
CA SER A 180 0.14 84.72 -15.95
C SER A 180 0.97 85.09 -17.18
N GLU A 181 0.32 85.87 -18.05
CA GLU A 181 0.78 86.58 -19.24
C GLU A 181 2.04 87.43 -19.02
N LEU A 182 2.86 87.55 -20.09
CA LEU A 182 3.18 88.80 -20.82
C LEU A 182 4.08 88.49 -22.03
#